data_AF-A0A962QWP0-F1
#
_entry.id   AF-A0A962QWP0-F1
#
_cell.length_a   1.000
_cell.length_b   1.000
_cell.length_c   1.000
_cell.angle_alpha   90.00
_cell.angle_beta   90.00
_cell.angle_gamma   90.00
#
_symmetry.space_group_name_H-M   'P 1'
#
loop_
_entity.id
_entity.type
_entity.pdbx_description
1 polymer ?
#
loop_
_entity_poly.entity_id
_entity_poly.type
_entity_poly.pdbx_seq_one_letter_code
_entity_poly.pdbx_strand_id
1 'polypeptide(L)'
;MSSERHICQVALCALNGPGLREWYANVFGLLKAGKIVFFPPATATVQGIPGAWEKCSWLIDQQDYFQLEFFQFWKPHSRLRPEGWRPCDLGYNMLGIAVTDFDQVLRNVAAYSSLDAPRTFGKSGQRRACVADPEGNLVEIYERDPLTLIEGADTRVCRPEVPATVRTMRASVPNLEEARDAFVDAMGLQVVEEFQLHNARDEAMWGLKGVKASSLVLRSANFLLELVEYRTPKPGPWPQGYSIKDQGFMNIAFGFRDRDDYDRAFAQATREGMRPNGKVVDLGLGKVMYVNDRHGFSVEMLTVGKRFWSLLGFRPAQAYVENEIEINAPASEVWPQLAEHANIGNWSTFRCKVLRAGGKDPDGIGCLRELTAPGMRILEEVTAWDEGRHYAYQLRSGAPFRTHQGDIFVTEDGQGRSRVRWAIRFDCWIPFSGKLIARLLERLFKRDLRKLKRRLEAYRACDRF
;
A
#
# COMPACT_ATOMS: atom_id res chain seq x y z
N MET A 1 -0.28 -13.25 -25.18
CA MET A 1 -0.96 -12.06 -24.62
C MET A 1 0.03 -11.38 -23.68
N SER A 2 0.38 -10.13 -23.93
CA SER A 2 1.25 -9.37 -23.01
C SER A 2 0.47 -9.18 -21.70
N SER A 3 1.01 -9.63 -20.58
CA SER A 3 0.43 -9.39 -19.26
C SER A 3 0.44 -7.89 -18.99
N GLU A 4 -0.68 -7.33 -18.52
CA GLU A 4 -0.75 -5.93 -18.11
C GLU A 4 0.42 -5.58 -17.18
N ARG A 5 1.03 -4.42 -17.43
CA ARG A 5 2.18 -3.95 -16.66
C ARG A 5 1.78 -3.69 -15.21
N HIS A 6 2.65 -4.05 -14.27
CA HIS A 6 2.40 -3.87 -12.84
C HIS A 6 3.34 -2.80 -12.29
N ILE A 7 2.78 -1.76 -11.67
CA ILE A 7 3.57 -0.77 -10.94
C ILE A 7 3.77 -1.32 -9.53
N CYS A 8 5.02 -1.64 -9.19
CA CYS A 8 5.36 -2.23 -7.89
C CYS A 8 5.93 -1.24 -6.90
N GLN A 9 6.32 -0.02 -7.31
CA GLN A 9 6.87 0.96 -6.37
C GLN A 9 6.48 2.40 -6.72
N VAL A 10 6.40 3.22 -5.67
CA VAL A 10 6.53 4.67 -5.75
C VAL A 10 7.65 5.05 -4.79
N ALA A 11 8.64 5.80 -5.25
CA ALA A 11 9.77 6.21 -4.43
C ALA A 11 9.74 7.70 -4.09
N LEU A 12 10.12 8.02 -2.86
CA LEU A 12 10.23 9.36 -2.32
C LEU A 12 11.64 9.59 -1.79
N CYS A 13 12.18 10.78 -2.05
CA CYS A 13 13.39 11.29 -1.47
C CYS A 13 13.06 12.27 -0.35
N ALA A 14 13.55 11.97 0.85
CA ALA A 14 13.26 12.75 2.05
C ALA A 14 14.55 13.19 2.75
N LEU A 15 14.50 14.35 3.37
CA LEU A 15 15.58 14.79 4.26
C LEU A 15 15.56 14.00 5.57
N ASN A 16 14.36 13.68 6.07
CA ASN A 16 14.12 12.79 7.19
C ASN A 16 13.32 11.54 6.76
N GLY A 17 13.98 10.64 6.03
CA GLY A 17 13.37 9.37 5.59
C GLY A 17 12.69 8.55 6.70
N PRO A 18 13.31 8.38 7.89
CA PRO A 18 12.67 7.69 9.01
C PRO A 18 11.38 8.37 9.47
N GLY A 19 11.38 9.70 9.64
CA GLY A 19 10.20 10.45 10.06
C GLY A 19 9.08 10.37 9.03
N LEU A 20 9.41 10.55 7.75
CA LEU A 20 8.45 10.45 6.66
C LEU A 20 7.78 9.07 6.63
N ARG A 21 8.58 8.01 6.71
CA ARG A 21 8.07 6.63 6.72
C ARG A 21 7.16 6.36 7.91
N GLU A 22 7.51 6.86 9.09
CA GLU A 22 6.65 6.70 10.29
C GLU A 22 5.32 7.44 10.13
N TRP A 23 5.31 8.62 9.50
CA TRP A 23 4.08 9.34 9.21
C TRP A 23 3.14 8.54 8.29
N TYR A 24 3.64 8.03 7.16
CA TYR A 24 2.80 7.21 6.25
C TYR A 24 2.31 5.92 6.92
N ALA A 25 3.15 5.26 7.72
CA ALA A 25 2.75 4.06 8.45
C ALA A 25 1.62 4.33 9.45
N ASN A 26 1.71 5.44 10.19
CA ASN A 26 0.75 5.78 11.23
C ASN A 26 -0.55 6.39 10.67
N VAL A 27 -0.45 7.23 9.64
CA VAL A 27 -1.63 7.87 9.03
C VAL A 27 -2.47 6.85 8.28
N PHE A 28 -1.84 6.03 7.44
CA PHE A 28 -2.52 5.11 6.53
C PHE A 28 -2.53 3.65 7.02
N GLY A 29 -1.92 3.34 8.16
CA GLY A 29 -1.87 1.98 8.69
C GLY A 29 -1.08 1.00 7.82
N LEU A 30 -0.14 1.50 7.01
CA LEU A 30 0.71 0.68 6.13
C LEU A 30 1.68 -0.20 6.94
N LEU A 31 2.05 -1.35 6.41
CA LEU A 31 2.92 -2.30 7.10
C LEU A 31 4.39 -1.94 6.89
N LYS A 32 5.16 -1.89 7.99
CA LYS A 32 6.61 -1.67 7.90
C LYS A 32 7.30 -2.88 7.27
N ALA A 33 8.08 -2.62 6.23
CA ALA A 33 8.89 -3.61 5.55
C ALA A 33 10.39 -3.37 5.78
N GLY A 34 11.23 -3.99 4.95
CA GLY A 34 12.68 -3.97 5.08
C GLY A 34 13.30 -2.57 5.15
N LYS A 35 14.61 -2.53 5.43
CA LYS A 35 15.43 -1.34 5.32
C LYS A 35 16.85 -1.77 4.97
N ILE A 36 17.48 -1.08 4.03
CA ILE A 36 18.83 -1.39 3.57
C ILE A 36 19.62 -0.10 3.37
N VAL A 37 20.93 -0.22 3.37
CA VAL A 37 21.84 0.84 2.94
C VAL A 37 22.42 0.42 1.60
N PHE A 38 22.30 1.30 0.60
CA PHE A 38 22.95 1.12 -0.69
C PHE A 38 24.16 2.05 -0.79
N PHE A 39 25.16 1.61 -1.54
CA PHE A 39 26.44 2.30 -1.69
C PHE A 39 27.03 2.05 -3.09
N PRO A 40 28.01 2.85 -3.52
CA PRO A 40 28.63 2.72 -4.84
C PRO A 40 29.39 1.38 -4.99
N PRO A 41 29.57 0.85 -6.20
CA PRO A 41 29.28 1.47 -7.50
C PRO A 41 27.85 1.22 -8.04
N ALA A 42 27.05 0.40 -7.36
CA ALA A 42 25.73 -0.01 -7.85
C ALA A 42 24.76 1.17 -7.96
N THR A 43 24.71 2.04 -6.95
CA THR A 43 23.85 3.24 -6.96
C THR A 43 24.16 4.18 -8.12
N ALA A 44 25.45 4.39 -8.44
CA ALA A 44 25.88 5.20 -9.57
C ALA A 44 25.49 4.58 -10.92
N THR A 45 25.54 3.26 -11.05
CA THR A 45 25.23 2.56 -12.31
C THR A 45 23.72 2.43 -12.55
N VAL A 46 22.97 2.13 -11.49
CA VAL A 46 21.53 1.85 -11.57
C VAL A 46 20.74 3.16 -11.53
N GLN A 47 20.98 4.03 -10.55
CA GLN A 47 20.21 5.26 -10.35
C GLN A 47 20.82 6.47 -11.06
N GLY A 48 22.05 6.35 -11.58
CA GLY A 48 22.73 7.47 -12.23
C GLY A 48 23.21 8.55 -11.27
N ILE A 49 23.37 8.23 -9.97
CA ILE A 49 23.82 9.19 -8.94
C ILE A 49 25.26 8.87 -8.52
N PRO A 50 26.27 9.63 -8.98
CA PRO A 50 27.66 9.34 -8.69
C PRO A 50 27.97 9.40 -7.19
N GLY A 51 28.61 8.35 -6.67
CA GLY A 51 29.06 8.31 -5.28
C GLY A 51 27.92 8.22 -4.25
N ALA A 52 26.73 7.78 -4.66
CA ALA A 52 25.54 7.70 -3.83
C ALA A 52 25.68 6.72 -2.65
N TRP A 53 25.60 7.26 -1.43
CA TRP A 53 25.35 6.55 -0.17
C TRP A 53 23.96 6.94 0.32
N GLU A 54 23.12 5.94 0.49
CA GLU A 54 21.71 6.16 0.80
C GLU A 54 21.16 5.06 1.71
N LYS A 55 20.16 5.44 2.48
CA LYS A 55 19.31 4.49 3.18
C LYS A 55 17.98 4.43 2.47
N CYS A 56 17.56 3.21 2.17
CA CYS A 56 16.24 2.93 1.66
C CYS A 56 15.43 2.13 2.68
N SER A 57 14.16 2.48 2.84
CA SER A 57 13.23 1.76 3.71
C SER A 57 11.84 1.75 3.08
N TRP A 58 11.07 0.70 3.38
CA TRP A 58 9.81 0.45 2.66
C TRP A 58 8.60 0.32 3.59
N LEU A 59 7.43 0.61 3.02
CA LEU A 59 6.11 0.25 3.54
C LEU A 59 5.36 -0.58 2.50
N ILE A 60 4.44 -1.42 2.96
CA ILE A 60 3.58 -2.27 2.12
C ILE A 60 2.12 -1.90 2.37
N ASP A 61 1.33 -1.91 1.31
CA ASP A 61 -0.10 -1.61 1.31
C ASP A 61 -0.95 -2.91 1.12
N GLN A 62 -2.20 -2.75 0.70
CA GLN A 62 -3.11 -3.87 0.41
C GLN A 62 -2.67 -4.79 -0.73
N GLN A 63 -1.81 -4.34 -1.66
CA GLN A 63 -1.56 -4.99 -2.93
C GLN A 63 -0.42 -6.02 -2.85
N ASP A 64 -0.50 -7.13 -3.60
CA ASP A 64 0.68 -7.98 -3.76
C ASP A 64 1.75 -7.30 -4.61
N TYR A 65 3.01 -7.50 -4.21
CA TYR A 65 4.18 -6.98 -4.93
C TYR A 65 4.12 -5.47 -5.20
N PHE A 66 3.71 -4.72 -4.19
CA PHE A 66 3.78 -3.26 -4.16
C PHE A 66 4.53 -2.79 -2.90
N GLN A 67 5.27 -1.71 -3.01
CA GLN A 67 5.90 -1.03 -1.88
C GLN A 67 5.98 0.49 -2.08
N LEU A 68 5.81 1.23 -1.00
CA LEU A 68 6.14 2.66 -0.93
C LEU A 68 7.58 2.79 -0.39
N GLU A 69 8.43 3.50 -1.13
CA GLU A 69 9.88 3.52 -0.92
C GLU A 69 10.36 4.88 -0.44
N PHE A 70 11.19 4.88 0.60
CA PHE A 70 11.68 6.08 1.27
C PHE A 70 13.20 6.11 1.26
N PHE A 71 13.76 6.97 0.42
CA PHE A 71 15.19 7.24 0.34
C PHE A 71 15.60 8.42 1.23
N GLN A 72 16.75 8.26 1.87
CA GLN A 72 17.51 9.35 2.48
C GLN A 72 18.95 9.26 2.01
N PHE A 73 19.39 10.25 1.24
CA PHE A 73 20.75 10.31 0.69
C PHE A 73 21.69 11.05 1.63
N TRP A 74 22.77 10.39 2.02
CA TRP A 74 23.85 10.97 2.85
C TRP A 74 24.98 11.53 2.02
N LYS A 75 25.20 11.01 0.82
CA LYS A 75 26.19 11.53 -0.12
C LYS A 75 25.77 11.17 -1.54
N PRO A 76 25.78 12.09 -2.51
CA PRO A 76 25.57 13.52 -2.28
C PRO A 76 24.24 13.76 -1.54
N HIS A 77 24.19 14.73 -0.63
CA HIS A 77 22.96 15.06 0.10
C HIS A 77 21.85 15.52 -0.85
N SER A 78 20.62 15.13 -0.55
CA SER A 78 19.41 15.64 -1.22
C SER A 78 19.30 17.15 -1.05
N ARG A 79 18.96 17.87 -2.13
CA ARG A 79 18.63 19.29 -2.04
C ARG A 79 17.19 19.46 -1.58
N LEU A 80 16.94 20.55 -0.86
CA LEU A 80 15.59 21.01 -0.52
C LEU A 80 14.84 21.34 -1.82
N ARG A 81 13.54 21.02 -1.82
CA ARG A 81 12.63 21.51 -2.85
C ARG A 81 12.57 23.04 -2.79
N PRO A 82 12.61 23.76 -3.93
CA PRO A 82 12.56 25.22 -3.94
C PRO A 82 11.33 25.79 -3.23
N GLU A 83 11.50 26.94 -2.60
CA GLU A 83 10.36 27.72 -2.10
C GLU A 83 9.42 28.08 -3.25
N GLY A 84 8.11 27.93 -3.01
CA GLY A 84 7.09 28.21 -4.01
C GLY A 84 6.92 27.14 -5.09
N TRP A 85 7.45 25.92 -4.90
CA TRP A 85 7.12 24.77 -5.75
C TRP A 85 5.60 24.51 -5.74
N ARG A 86 5.01 24.41 -6.92
CA ARG A 86 3.57 24.27 -7.13
C ARG A 86 3.20 22.87 -7.62
N PRO A 87 1.95 22.42 -7.42
CA PRO A 87 1.47 21.14 -7.95
C PRO A 87 1.58 21.02 -9.48
N CYS A 88 1.67 22.15 -10.19
CA CYS A 88 1.83 22.18 -11.64
C CYS A 88 3.29 22.20 -12.13
N ASP A 89 4.29 22.38 -11.27
CA ASP A 89 5.70 22.44 -11.72
C ASP A 89 6.17 21.06 -12.22
N LEU A 90 7.14 21.00 -13.13
CA LEU A 90 7.48 19.76 -13.82
C LEU A 90 7.95 18.67 -12.85
N GLY A 91 7.40 17.47 -12.96
CA GLY A 91 7.75 16.32 -12.11
C GLY A 91 6.56 15.51 -11.63
N TYR A 92 6.86 14.44 -10.89
CA TYR A 92 5.88 13.71 -10.09
C TYR A 92 5.48 14.58 -8.89
N ASN A 93 4.20 14.88 -8.74
CA ASN A 93 3.75 15.95 -7.84
C ASN A 93 2.71 15.53 -6.81
N MET A 94 1.98 14.44 -7.03
CA MET A 94 0.91 14.04 -6.12
C MET A 94 0.73 12.52 -6.10
N LEU A 95 0.73 11.97 -4.88
CA LEU A 95 0.47 10.56 -4.62
C LEU A 95 -0.97 10.36 -4.17
N GLY A 96 -1.68 9.42 -4.79
CA GLY A 96 -3.03 9.05 -4.41
C GLY A 96 -3.10 7.78 -3.59
N ILE A 97 -3.82 7.82 -2.47
CA ILE A 97 -4.03 6.69 -1.57
C ILE A 97 -5.53 6.52 -1.31
N ALA A 98 -6.07 5.36 -1.69
CA ALA A 98 -7.44 4.98 -1.35
C ALA A 98 -7.47 4.30 0.02
N VAL A 99 -8.49 4.60 0.83
CA VAL A 99 -8.57 4.16 2.23
C VAL A 99 -9.93 3.57 2.57
N THR A 100 -9.96 2.59 3.46
CA THR A 100 -11.19 1.88 3.87
C THR A 100 -11.99 2.63 4.94
N ASP A 101 -11.31 3.45 5.76
CA ASP A 101 -11.93 4.32 6.76
C ASP A 101 -11.39 5.74 6.59
N PHE A 102 -12.10 6.51 5.75
CA PHE A 102 -11.72 7.87 5.39
C PHE A 102 -11.65 8.79 6.62
N ASP A 103 -12.63 8.72 7.51
CA ASP A 103 -12.71 9.60 8.68
C ASP A 103 -11.60 9.28 9.71
N GLN A 104 -11.24 8.00 9.89
CA GLN A 104 -10.10 7.63 10.74
C GLN A 104 -8.78 8.16 10.17
N VAL A 105 -8.58 8.10 8.85
CA VAL A 105 -7.36 8.60 8.23
C VAL A 105 -7.26 10.12 8.39
N LEU A 106 -8.35 10.88 8.24
CA LEU A 106 -8.34 12.33 8.49
C LEU A 106 -8.00 12.69 9.94
N ARG A 107 -8.53 11.92 10.91
CA ARG A 107 -8.15 12.07 12.33
C ARG A 107 -6.66 11.78 12.53
N ASN A 108 -6.12 10.75 11.86
CA ASN A 108 -4.71 10.43 11.94
C ASN A 108 -3.85 11.54 11.33
N VAL A 109 -4.23 12.11 10.18
CA VAL A 109 -3.50 13.26 9.61
C VAL A 109 -3.44 14.41 10.60
N ALA A 110 -4.57 14.80 11.19
CA ALA A 110 -4.60 15.87 12.19
C ALA A 110 -3.67 15.57 13.38
N ALA A 111 -3.74 14.35 13.91
CA ALA A 111 -2.96 13.93 15.07
C ALA A 111 -1.45 13.81 14.80
N TYR A 112 -1.04 13.26 13.65
CA TYR A 112 0.38 13.00 13.33
C TYR A 112 1.06 14.16 12.60
N SER A 113 0.30 15.15 12.12
CA SER A 113 0.83 16.39 11.55
C SER A 113 0.69 17.59 12.50
N SER A 114 -0.01 17.44 13.63
CA SER A 114 -0.38 18.56 14.53
C SER A 114 -1.10 19.69 13.78
N LEU A 115 -2.01 19.31 12.88
CA LEU A 115 -2.81 20.22 12.06
C LEU A 115 -4.30 20.06 12.37
N ASP A 116 -5.10 21.03 11.94
CA ASP A 116 -6.55 20.87 11.89
C ASP A 116 -6.96 19.73 10.95
N ALA A 117 -8.18 19.23 11.15
CA ALA A 117 -8.76 18.22 10.26
C ALA A 117 -8.72 18.71 8.80
N PRO A 118 -8.20 17.91 7.86
CA PRO A 118 -8.13 18.31 6.47
C PRO A 118 -9.50 18.62 5.88
N ARG A 119 -9.54 19.61 5.00
CA ARG A 119 -10.76 19.92 4.24
C ARG A 119 -11.12 18.75 3.34
N THR A 120 -12.40 18.41 3.32
CA THR A 120 -12.97 17.34 2.49
C THR A 120 -13.80 17.90 1.35
N PHE A 121 -13.89 17.11 0.28
CA PHE A 121 -14.59 17.45 -0.95
C PHE A 121 -15.35 16.24 -1.47
N GLY A 122 -16.41 16.46 -2.25
CA GLY A 122 -17.25 15.38 -2.78
C GLY A 122 -18.37 14.95 -1.83
N LYS A 123 -19.17 13.98 -2.28
CA LYS A 123 -20.27 13.39 -1.50
C LYS A 123 -19.76 12.19 -0.71
N SER A 124 -20.43 11.81 0.37
CA SER A 124 -20.14 10.58 1.12
C SER A 124 -20.09 9.36 0.18
N GLY A 125 -19.10 8.50 0.40
CA GLY A 125 -18.74 7.38 -0.47
C GLY A 125 -17.91 7.77 -1.69
N GLN A 126 -17.59 9.06 -1.88
CA GLN A 126 -16.76 9.60 -2.97
C GLN A 126 -15.92 10.79 -2.48
N ARG A 127 -15.74 10.93 -1.16
CA ARG A 127 -15.00 12.05 -0.60
C ARG A 127 -13.53 11.96 -0.95
N ARG A 128 -12.91 13.14 -1.02
CA ARG A 128 -11.46 13.30 -1.16
C ARG A 128 -10.93 14.36 -0.21
N ALA A 129 -9.67 14.23 0.16
CA ALA A 129 -8.91 15.26 0.86
C ALA A 129 -7.50 15.31 0.27
N CYS A 130 -6.90 16.49 0.22
CA CYS A 130 -5.52 16.66 -0.21
C CYS A 130 -4.73 17.27 0.94
N VAL A 131 -3.60 16.65 1.28
CA VAL A 131 -2.75 17.03 2.42
C VAL A 131 -1.29 17.08 1.99
N ALA A 132 -0.46 17.78 2.75
CA ALA A 132 0.98 17.68 2.62
C ALA A 132 1.52 16.69 3.65
N ASP A 133 2.43 15.80 3.23
CA ASP A 133 3.23 15.00 4.16
C ASP A 133 4.29 15.88 4.87
N PRO A 134 5.01 15.36 5.89
CA PRO A 134 6.00 16.15 6.63
C PRO A 134 7.16 16.72 5.81
N GLU A 135 7.40 16.21 4.59
CA GLU A 135 8.42 16.73 3.67
C GLU A 135 7.80 17.72 2.65
N GLY A 136 6.47 17.93 2.71
CA GLY A 136 5.70 18.85 1.88
C GLY A 136 5.14 18.23 0.60
N ASN A 137 5.23 16.90 0.42
CA ASN A 137 4.69 16.25 -0.79
C ASN A 137 3.17 16.15 -0.70
N LEU A 138 2.49 16.34 -1.82
CA LEU A 138 1.04 16.27 -1.84
C LEU A 138 0.57 14.81 -1.87
N VAL A 139 -0.32 14.50 -0.94
CA VAL A 139 -1.00 13.22 -0.84
C VAL A 139 -2.49 13.46 -0.96
N GLU A 140 -3.10 12.87 -1.97
CA GLU A 140 -4.54 12.82 -2.13
C GLU A 140 -5.08 11.53 -1.51
N ILE A 141 -6.12 11.68 -0.70
CA ILE A 141 -6.78 10.60 0.04
C ILE A 141 -8.14 10.39 -0.60
N TYR A 142 -8.42 9.17 -1.04
CA TYR A 142 -9.71 8.80 -1.65
C TYR A 142 -10.53 7.92 -0.71
N GLU A 143 -11.79 8.31 -0.48
CA GLU A 143 -12.77 7.44 0.20
C GLU A 143 -13.21 6.27 -0.68
N ARG A 144 -13.26 6.48 -2.01
CA ARG A 144 -13.51 5.42 -2.99
C ARG A 144 -12.26 5.17 -3.81
N ASP A 145 -11.85 3.91 -3.88
CA ASP A 145 -10.72 3.50 -4.71
C ASP A 145 -10.97 3.91 -6.18
N PRO A 146 -10.15 4.81 -6.77
CA PRO A 146 -10.37 5.32 -8.12
C PRO A 146 -10.24 4.22 -9.18
N LEU A 147 -9.54 3.12 -8.89
CA LEU A 147 -9.45 1.99 -9.83
C LEU A 147 -10.80 1.28 -10.02
N THR A 148 -11.71 1.37 -9.04
CA THR A 148 -13.09 0.84 -9.14
C THR A 148 -13.98 1.64 -10.09
N LEU A 149 -13.50 2.78 -10.60
CA LEU A 149 -14.17 3.56 -11.63
C LEU A 149 -13.82 3.09 -13.04
N ILE A 150 -12.82 2.24 -13.18
CA ILE A 150 -12.35 1.73 -14.47
C ILE A 150 -13.00 0.38 -14.73
N GLU A 151 -13.72 0.27 -15.85
CA GLU A 151 -14.38 -0.97 -16.24
C GLU A 151 -13.37 -2.10 -16.43
N GLY A 152 -13.68 -3.29 -15.88
CA GLY A 152 -12.83 -4.48 -15.96
C GLY A 152 -11.57 -4.45 -15.10
N ALA A 153 -11.30 -3.38 -14.34
CA ALA A 153 -10.15 -3.32 -13.46
C ALA A 153 -10.32 -4.19 -12.20
N ASP A 154 -9.27 -4.89 -11.81
CA ASP A 154 -9.16 -5.62 -10.55
C ASP A 154 -8.41 -4.76 -9.53
N THR A 155 -8.98 -4.56 -8.34
CA THR A 155 -8.34 -3.82 -7.25
C THR A 155 -7.17 -4.57 -6.62
N ARG A 156 -7.00 -5.87 -6.92
CA ARG A 156 -5.87 -6.71 -6.48
C ARG A 156 -5.64 -6.68 -4.98
N VAL A 157 -6.71 -6.66 -4.20
CA VAL A 157 -6.65 -6.67 -2.73
C VAL A 157 -6.10 -8.02 -2.27
N CYS A 158 -4.92 -8.01 -1.65
CA CYS A 158 -4.28 -9.20 -1.08
C CYS A 158 -4.20 -9.15 0.45
N ARG A 159 -4.27 -7.96 1.05
CA ARG A 159 -4.21 -7.74 2.50
C ARG A 159 -5.35 -6.83 2.96
N PRO A 160 -6.60 -7.32 3.01
CA PRO A 160 -7.75 -6.51 3.38
C PRO A 160 -7.66 -5.88 4.78
N GLU A 161 -6.84 -6.43 5.69
CA GLU A 161 -6.54 -5.86 7.00
C GLU A 161 -5.68 -4.58 6.98
N VAL A 162 -5.01 -4.29 5.86
CA VAL A 162 -4.28 -3.03 5.68
C VAL A 162 -5.28 -2.00 5.17
N PRO A 163 -5.54 -0.88 5.86
CA PRO A 163 -6.70 -0.04 5.56
C PRO A 163 -6.46 0.97 4.41
N ALA A 164 -5.37 0.83 3.66
CA ALA A 164 -4.98 1.77 2.63
C ALA A 164 -4.24 1.10 1.47
N THR A 165 -4.42 1.67 0.28
CA THR A 165 -3.75 1.24 -0.95
C THR A 165 -3.32 2.42 -1.81
N VAL A 166 -2.09 2.39 -2.30
CA VAL A 166 -1.55 3.45 -3.16
C VAL A 166 -2.03 3.19 -4.59
N ARG A 167 -2.70 4.18 -5.18
CA ARG A 167 -3.44 4.01 -6.44
C ARG A 167 -3.04 4.92 -7.56
N THR A 168 -2.64 6.15 -7.25
CA THR A 168 -2.41 7.13 -8.30
C THR A 168 -1.09 7.85 -8.12
N MET A 169 -0.50 8.24 -9.24
CA MET A 169 0.58 9.21 -9.30
C MET A 169 0.19 10.24 -10.35
N ARG A 170 0.34 11.52 -10.02
CA ARG A 170 0.15 12.61 -10.96
C ARG A 170 1.51 13.19 -11.34
N ALA A 171 1.75 13.32 -12.64
CA ALA A 171 2.96 13.94 -13.19
C ALA A 171 2.60 15.15 -14.05
N SER A 172 3.20 16.31 -13.72
CA SER A 172 3.19 17.47 -14.61
C SER A 172 4.30 17.32 -15.64
N VAL A 173 3.94 17.27 -16.92
CA VAL A 173 4.84 16.99 -18.04
C VAL A 173 4.94 18.20 -18.98
N PRO A 174 6.10 18.40 -19.64
CA PRO A 174 6.28 19.53 -20.54
C PRO A 174 5.50 19.39 -21.85
N ASN A 175 5.24 18.16 -22.28
CA ASN A 175 4.49 17.83 -23.50
C ASN A 175 3.70 16.53 -23.26
N LEU A 176 2.38 16.56 -23.43
CA LEU A 176 1.52 15.41 -23.14
C LEU A 176 1.68 14.27 -24.14
N GLU A 177 1.89 14.59 -25.42
CA GLU A 177 2.04 13.60 -26.50
C GLU A 177 3.34 12.81 -26.35
N GLU A 178 4.46 13.50 -26.12
CA GLU A 178 5.76 12.86 -25.90
C GLU A 178 5.79 12.01 -24.61
N ALA A 179 5.10 12.47 -23.57
CA ALA A 179 4.93 11.70 -22.34
C ALA A 179 4.02 10.47 -22.54
N ARG A 180 2.95 10.61 -23.34
CA ARG A 180 2.10 9.47 -23.73
C ARG A 180 2.94 8.41 -24.43
N ASP A 181 3.75 8.77 -25.42
CA ASP A 181 4.58 7.81 -26.17
C ASP A 181 5.55 7.07 -25.24
N ALA A 182 6.17 7.79 -24.30
CA ALA A 182 7.04 7.16 -23.30
C ALA A 182 6.29 6.16 -22.41
N PHE A 183 5.14 6.54 -21.83
CA PHE A 183 4.46 5.67 -20.86
C PHE A 183 3.57 4.58 -21.50
N VAL A 184 3.04 4.81 -22.69
CA VAL A 184 2.22 3.85 -23.43
C VAL A 184 3.10 2.95 -24.30
N ASP A 185 3.85 3.53 -25.24
CA ASP A 185 4.55 2.74 -26.26
C ASP A 185 5.83 2.13 -25.68
N ALA A 186 6.60 2.88 -24.89
CA ALA A 186 7.83 2.37 -24.28
C ALA A 186 7.57 1.50 -23.04
N MET A 187 6.73 1.98 -22.11
CA MET A 187 6.50 1.31 -20.82
C MET A 187 5.32 0.34 -20.81
N GLY A 188 4.39 0.42 -21.78
CA GLY A 188 3.26 -0.50 -21.93
C GLY A 188 2.06 -0.23 -21.02
N LEU A 189 1.88 1.01 -20.54
CA LEU A 189 0.62 1.39 -19.90
C LEU A 189 -0.49 1.55 -20.94
N GLN A 190 -1.74 1.49 -20.49
CA GLN A 190 -2.91 1.61 -21.37
C GLN A 190 -3.62 2.93 -21.13
N VAL A 191 -4.07 3.59 -22.20
CA VAL A 191 -4.94 4.76 -22.08
C VAL A 191 -6.30 4.33 -21.54
N VAL A 192 -6.83 5.11 -20.58
CA VAL A 192 -8.22 4.99 -20.16
C VAL A 192 -9.04 5.98 -20.98
N GLU A 193 -9.70 5.48 -22.03
CA GLU A 193 -10.49 6.31 -22.94
C GLU A 193 -11.65 7.00 -22.20
N GLU A 194 -11.92 8.25 -22.59
CA GLU A 194 -13.04 9.05 -22.08
C GLU A 194 -13.10 9.21 -20.55
N PHE A 195 -11.97 9.01 -19.85
CA PHE A 195 -11.88 9.12 -18.40
C PHE A 195 -11.02 10.30 -17.97
N GLN A 196 -11.52 11.08 -17.01
CA GLN A 196 -10.76 12.11 -16.31
C GLN A 196 -10.80 11.85 -14.82
N LEU A 197 -9.62 11.77 -14.21
CA LEU A 197 -9.51 11.64 -12.75
C LEU A 197 -9.74 12.99 -12.05
N HIS A 198 -9.23 14.07 -12.65
CA HIS A 198 -9.29 15.42 -12.11
C HIS A 198 -9.82 16.44 -13.11
N ASN A 199 -10.49 17.46 -12.56
CA ASN A 199 -10.99 18.60 -13.32
C ASN A 199 -10.55 19.94 -12.71
N ALA A 200 -10.93 21.06 -13.33
CA ALA A 200 -10.52 22.40 -12.91
C ALA A 200 -10.97 22.78 -11.48
N ARG A 201 -12.02 22.16 -10.93
CA ARG A 201 -12.41 22.39 -9.52
C ARG A 201 -11.37 21.78 -8.60
N ASP A 202 -10.81 20.65 -8.96
CA ASP A 202 -9.80 19.93 -8.16
C ASP A 202 -8.49 20.71 -8.13
N GLU A 203 -8.07 21.21 -9.28
CA GLU A 203 -6.91 22.13 -9.40
C GLU A 203 -7.03 23.33 -8.46
N ALA A 204 -8.22 23.94 -8.39
CA ALA A 204 -8.47 25.08 -7.51
C ALA A 204 -8.34 24.71 -6.03
N MET A 205 -8.60 23.45 -5.65
CA MET A 205 -8.40 22.94 -4.28
C MET A 205 -6.92 22.87 -3.92
N TRP A 206 -6.07 22.59 -4.91
CA TRP A 206 -4.62 22.54 -4.76
C TRP A 206 -3.96 23.92 -4.90
N GLY A 207 -4.76 24.99 -4.94
CA GLY A 207 -4.28 26.36 -5.05
C GLY A 207 -4.09 26.86 -6.49
N LEU A 208 -4.45 26.07 -7.50
CA LEU A 208 -4.31 26.43 -8.91
C LEU A 208 -5.65 26.92 -9.48
N LYS A 209 -5.87 28.24 -9.47
CA LYS A 209 -7.08 28.87 -10.02
C LYS A 209 -6.91 29.21 -11.50
N GLY A 210 -8.00 29.05 -12.27
CA GLY A 210 -8.02 29.41 -13.70
C GLY A 210 -7.14 28.53 -14.58
N VAL A 211 -6.97 27.26 -14.20
CA VAL A 211 -6.08 26.34 -14.90
C VAL A 211 -6.55 26.10 -16.33
N LYS A 212 -5.57 26.13 -17.25
CA LYS A 212 -5.70 25.61 -18.59
C LYS A 212 -4.68 24.49 -18.73
N ALA A 213 -5.14 23.26 -18.76
CA ALA A 213 -4.31 22.07 -18.91
C ALA A 213 -4.98 21.07 -19.85
N SER A 214 -4.19 20.15 -20.36
CA SER A 214 -4.66 18.90 -20.96
C SER A 214 -4.16 17.75 -20.09
N SER A 215 -4.97 16.72 -19.89
CA SER A 215 -4.56 15.55 -19.11
C SER A 215 -4.93 14.26 -19.80
N LEU A 216 -4.19 13.20 -19.44
CA LEU A 216 -4.37 11.84 -19.90
C LEU A 216 -4.22 10.89 -18.71
N VAL A 217 -5.17 9.98 -18.53
CA VAL A 217 -5.07 8.93 -17.51
C VAL A 217 -4.63 7.63 -18.18
N LEU A 218 -3.55 7.08 -17.65
CA LEU A 218 -3.01 5.79 -18.03
C LEU A 218 -3.26 4.78 -16.91
N ARG A 219 -3.56 3.54 -17.25
CA ARG A 219 -3.70 2.44 -16.30
C ARG A 219 -2.61 1.40 -16.48
N SER A 220 -2.13 0.92 -15.34
CA SER A 220 -1.45 -0.36 -15.21
C SER A 220 -2.46 -1.40 -14.72
N ALA A 221 -1.98 -2.60 -14.43
CA ALA A 221 -2.72 -3.68 -13.79
C ALA A 221 -3.32 -3.30 -12.41
N ASN A 222 -2.76 -2.30 -11.72
CA ASN A 222 -3.01 -2.07 -10.29
C ASN A 222 -3.01 -0.58 -9.88
N PHE A 223 -2.76 0.32 -10.84
CA PHE A 223 -2.38 1.70 -10.57
C PHE A 223 -2.77 2.62 -11.73
N LEU A 224 -3.04 3.90 -11.43
CA LEU A 224 -3.33 4.94 -12.41
C LEU A 224 -2.21 5.99 -12.43
N LEU A 225 -1.70 6.33 -13.61
CA LEU A 225 -0.79 7.44 -13.82
C LEU A 225 -1.52 8.55 -14.58
N GLU A 226 -1.63 9.72 -13.98
CA GLU A 226 -2.21 10.89 -14.64
C GLU A 226 -1.10 11.83 -15.12
N LEU A 227 -1.01 11.99 -16.43
CA LEU A 227 -0.10 12.91 -17.10
C LEU A 227 -0.82 14.22 -17.38
N VAL A 228 -0.19 15.35 -17.10
CA VAL A 228 -0.83 16.66 -17.19
C VAL A 228 0.12 17.67 -17.80
N GLU A 229 -0.29 18.28 -18.91
CA GLU A 229 0.42 19.39 -19.52
C GLU A 229 -0.28 20.71 -19.16
N TYR A 230 0.36 21.51 -18.31
CA TYR A 230 -0.15 22.81 -17.89
C TYR A 230 0.25 23.91 -18.88
N ARG A 231 -0.73 24.66 -19.38
CA ARG A 231 -0.54 25.90 -20.15
C ARG A 231 -0.70 27.14 -19.29
N THR A 232 -1.59 27.10 -18.30
CA THR A 232 -1.79 28.18 -17.34
C THR A 232 -2.11 27.59 -15.96
N PRO A 233 -1.38 27.96 -14.90
CA PRO A 233 -0.12 28.71 -14.94
C PRO A 233 0.97 27.93 -15.70
N LYS A 234 1.99 28.62 -16.20
CA LYS A 234 3.13 27.96 -16.83
C LYS A 234 3.91 27.15 -15.77
N PRO A 235 4.20 25.87 -16.01
CA PRO A 235 4.94 25.04 -15.06
C PRO A 235 6.37 25.55 -14.88
N GLY A 236 6.85 25.56 -13.65
CA GLY A 236 8.26 25.77 -13.34
C GLY A 236 9.08 24.55 -13.77
N PRO A 237 10.27 24.73 -14.37
CA PRO A 237 11.13 23.60 -14.70
C PRO A 237 11.76 23.02 -13.43
N TRP A 238 12.37 21.84 -13.56
CA TRP A 238 13.31 21.38 -12.53
C TRP A 238 14.43 22.40 -12.31
N PRO A 239 14.90 22.58 -11.07
CA PRO A 239 16.00 23.49 -10.77
C PRO A 239 17.29 23.14 -11.52
N GLN A 240 18.17 24.13 -11.69
CA GLN A 240 19.49 23.88 -12.27
C GLN A 240 20.27 22.84 -11.46
N GLY A 241 20.73 21.77 -12.14
CA GLY A 241 21.44 20.67 -11.50
C GLY A 241 20.54 19.78 -10.62
N TYR A 242 19.23 19.79 -10.86
CA TYR A 242 18.29 18.82 -10.30
C TYR A 242 18.80 17.39 -10.48
N SER A 243 18.56 16.57 -9.47
CA SER A 243 18.80 15.14 -9.50
C SER A 243 17.65 14.42 -8.82
N ILE A 244 17.33 13.20 -9.27
CA ILE A 244 16.22 12.41 -8.73
C ILE A 244 16.31 12.12 -7.22
N LYS A 245 17.50 12.28 -6.62
CA LYS A 245 17.70 12.21 -5.17
C LYS A 245 17.15 13.40 -4.39
N ASP A 246 16.85 14.51 -5.06
CA ASP A 246 16.43 15.75 -4.39
C ASP A 246 15.02 15.58 -3.81
N GLN A 247 14.69 16.36 -2.77
CA GLN A 247 13.49 16.18 -1.97
C GLN A 247 12.21 16.19 -2.84
N GLY A 248 11.40 15.13 -2.73
CA GLY A 248 10.20 14.97 -3.55
C GLY A 248 9.91 13.52 -3.94
N PHE A 249 8.98 13.34 -4.88
CA PHE A 249 8.77 12.06 -5.53
C PHE A 249 9.91 11.81 -6.54
N MET A 250 10.57 10.66 -6.39
CA MET A 250 11.74 10.27 -7.20
C MET A 250 11.30 9.63 -8.53
N ASN A 251 10.48 8.59 -8.45
CA ASN A 251 9.99 7.85 -9.61
C ASN A 251 8.81 6.93 -9.25
N ILE A 252 8.30 6.26 -10.29
CA ILE A 252 7.51 5.03 -10.18
C ILE A 252 8.34 3.85 -10.72
N ALA A 253 8.04 2.63 -10.25
CA ALA A 253 8.73 1.43 -10.69
C ALA A 253 7.80 0.35 -11.27
N PHE A 254 8.24 -0.25 -12.36
CA PHE A 254 7.58 -1.36 -13.04
C PHE A 254 8.18 -2.69 -12.58
N GLY A 255 7.32 -3.55 -12.04
CA GLY A 255 7.68 -4.82 -11.44
C GLY A 255 7.37 -6.00 -12.33
N PHE A 256 8.36 -6.87 -12.52
CA PHE A 256 8.25 -8.06 -13.37
C PHE A 256 8.43 -9.32 -12.53
N ARG A 257 7.44 -10.21 -12.57
CA ARG A 257 7.47 -11.48 -11.83
C ARG A 257 8.46 -12.48 -12.43
N ASP A 258 8.73 -12.33 -13.72
CA ASP A 258 9.57 -13.19 -14.52
C ASP A 258 10.73 -12.39 -15.13
N ARG A 259 11.89 -13.05 -15.30
CA ARG A 259 13.11 -12.42 -15.83
C ARG A 259 13.03 -12.19 -17.34
N ASP A 260 12.39 -13.09 -18.09
CA ASP A 260 12.26 -12.92 -19.54
C ASP A 260 11.26 -11.80 -19.85
N ASP A 261 10.23 -11.62 -19.02
CA ASP A 261 9.32 -10.48 -19.16
C ASP A 261 9.99 -9.14 -18.89
N TYR A 262 10.87 -9.09 -17.88
CA TYR A 262 11.75 -7.94 -17.66
C TYR A 262 12.60 -7.64 -18.91
N ASP A 263 13.28 -8.64 -19.47
CA ASP A 263 14.18 -8.44 -20.60
C ASP A 263 13.43 -7.96 -21.85
N ARG A 264 12.25 -8.52 -22.14
CA ARG A 264 11.40 -8.05 -23.24
C ARG A 264 10.93 -6.62 -23.02
N ALA A 265 10.49 -6.28 -21.81
CA ALA A 265 10.03 -4.94 -21.48
C ALA A 265 11.17 -3.91 -21.56
N PHE A 266 12.36 -4.26 -21.07
CA PHE A 266 13.53 -3.40 -21.11
C PHE A 266 14.01 -3.16 -22.55
N ALA A 267 14.01 -4.20 -23.39
CA ALA A 267 14.30 -4.08 -24.82
C ALA A 267 13.27 -3.22 -25.56
N GLN A 268 11.99 -3.31 -25.18
CA GLN A 268 10.94 -2.43 -25.70
C GLN A 268 11.19 -0.97 -25.28
N ALA A 269 11.34 -0.71 -23.99
CA ALA A 269 11.54 0.65 -23.47
C ALA A 269 12.72 1.35 -24.15
N THR A 270 13.85 0.65 -24.30
CA THR A 270 15.05 1.20 -24.96
C THR A 270 14.89 1.41 -26.46
N ARG A 271 14.17 0.53 -27.16
CA ARG A 271 13.87 0.71 -28.59
C ARG A 271 12.96 1.92 -28.83
N GLU A 272 12.00 2.15 -27.95
CA GLU A 272 11.08 3.31 -28.01
C GLU A 272 11.70 4.60 -27.41
N GLY A 273 13.02 4.61 -27.15
CA GLY A 273 13.76 5.84 -26.84
C GLY A 273 14.02 6.13 -25.36
N MET A 274 13.59 5.26 -24.43
CA MET A 274 13.95 5.39 -23.01
C MET A 274 15.44 5.10 -22.82
N ARG A 275 16.16 5.99 -22.13
CA ARG A 275 17.61 5.91 -21.94
C ARG A 275 17.97 5.30 -20.59
N PRO A 276 18.64 4.14 -20.53
CA PRO A 276 19.08 3.55 -19.28
C PRO A 276 20.27 4.33 -18.71
N ASN A 277 20.35 4.41 -17.38
CA ASN A 277 21.48 5.06 -16.69
C ASN A 277 22.81 4.31 -16.88
N GLY A 278 22.75 3.00 -17.10
CA GLY A 278 23.93 2.16 -17.25
C GLY A 278 23.60 0.79 -17.84
N LYS A 279 24.52 -0.16 -17.68
CA LYS A 279 24.29 -1.56 -18.03
C LYS A 279 23.42 -2.21 -16.96
N VAL A 280 22.42 -3.00 -17.38
CA VAL A 280 21.56 -3.74 -16.46
C VAL A 280 22.42 -4.59 -15.53
N VAL A 281 22.21 -4.43 -14.23
CA VAL A 281 22.95 -5.19 -13.22
C VAL A 281 22.09 -6.37 -12.77
N ASP A 282 22.51 -7.60 -13.07
CA ASP A 282 21.95 -8.81 -12.46
C ASP A 282 22.75 -9.11 -11.19
N LEU A 283 22.19 -8.72 -10.04
CA LEU A 283 22.84 -8.89 -8.74
C LEU A 283 22.62 -10.29 -8.14
N GLY A 284 22.07 -11.26 -8.89
CA GLY A 284 21.64 -12.57 -8.36
C GLY A 284 20.42 -12.50 -7.42
N LEU A 285 20.07 -11.29 -6.96
CA LEU A 285 18.85 -10.92 -6.23
C LEU A 285 17.66 -10.67 -7.16
N GLY A 286 17.97 -10.27 -8.40
CA GLY A 286 17.05 -9.64 -9.32
C GLY A 286 17.79 -8.84 -10.38
N LYS A 287 17.04 -8.27 -11.34
CA LYS A 287 17.54 -7.26 -12.27
C LYS A 287 16.88 -5.93 -11.91
N VAL A 288 17.65 -4.85 -11.98
CA VAL A 288 17.16 -3.49 -11.73
C VAL A 288 17.87 -2.50 -12.64
N MET A 289 17.12 -1.56 -13.21
CA MET A 289 17.67 -0.45 -13.98
C MET A 289 16.67 0.71 -14.01
N TYR A 290 17.20 1.93 -13.95
CA TYR A 290 16.41 3.14 -14.17
C TYR A 290 16.58 3.55 -15.63
N VAL A 291 15.46 3.87 -16.26
CA VAL A 291 15.38 4.39 -17.62
C VAL A 291 14.71 5.76 -17.58
N ASN A 292 15.13 6.66 -18.47
CA ASN A 292 14.64 8.03 -18.48
C ASN A 292 14.05 8.36 -19.84
N ASP A 293 12.95 9.10 -19.86
CA ASP A 293 12.39 9.63 -21.10
C ASP A 293 13.26 10.77 -21.67
N ARG A 294 12.83 11.35 -22.80
CA ARG A 294 13.55 12.46 -23.46
C ARG A 294 13.62 13.74 -22.62
N HIS A 295 12.72 13.91 -21.65
CA HIS A 295 12.65 15.08 -20.78
C HIS A 295 13.40 14.89 -19.46
N GLY A 296 13.74 13.64 -19.10
CA GLY A 296 14.43 13.28 -17.87
C GLY A 296 13.53 12.67 -16.80
N PHE A 297 12.27 12.34 -17.09
CA PHE A 297 11.43 11.57 -16.16
C PHE A 297 11.98 10.17 -16.00
N SER A 298 12.35 9.85 -14.77
CA SER A 298 12.92 8.55 -14.44
C SER A 298 11.83 7.55 -14.10
N VAL A 299 12.02 6.32 -14.57
CA VAL A 299 11.20 5.15 -14.27
C VAL A 299 12.13 4.00 -13.92
N GLU A 300 11.85 3.31 -12.81
CA GLU A 300 12.59 2.11 -12.46
C GLU A 300 11.93 0.87 -13.06
N MET A 301 12.75 -0.09 -13.47
CA MET A 301 12.31 -1.40 -13.89
C MET A 301 13.01 -2.42 -13.01
N LEU A 302 12.28 -3.39 -12.46
CA LEU A 302 12.87 -4.44 -11.64
C LEU A 302 12.18 -5.80 -11.71
N THR A 303 12.96 -6.84 -11.48
CA THR A 303 12.47 -8.18 -11.16
C THR A 303 13.21 -8.68 -9.94
N VAL A 304 12.48 -9.17 -8.93
CA VAL A 304 13.07 -9.64 -7.66
C VAL A 304 12.60 -11.05 -7.34
N GLY A 305 13.57 -11.95 -7.11
CA GLY A 305 13.27 -13.31 -6.72
C GLY A 305 12.56 -13.38 -5.36
N LYS A 306 11.52 -14.23 -5.24
CA LYS A 306 10.69 -14.39 -4.03
C LYS A 306 11.49 -14.59 -2.73
N ARG A 307 12.65 -15.26 -2.81
CA ARG A 307 13.55 -15.48 -1.65
C ARG A 307 14.10 -14.19 -1.03
N PHE A 308 14.12 -13.09 -1.77
CA PHE A 308 14.64 -11.79 -1.33
C PHE A 308 13.57 -10.76 -0.97
N TRP A 309 12.28 -11.10 -1.10
CA TRP A 309 11.20 -10.16 -0.82
C TRP A 309 11.21 -9.61 0.62
N SER A 310 11.61 -10.42 1.61
CA SER A 310 11.76 -9.95 2.99
C SER A 310 12.93 -8.98 3.18
N LEU A 311 13.97 -9.07 2.35
CA LEU A 311 15.13 -8.18 2.41
C LEU A 311 14.83 -6.85 1.70
N LEU A 312 14.20 -6.94 0.51
CA LEU A 312 14.00 -5.84 -0.42
C LEU A 312 12.59 -5.22 -0.33
N GLY A 313 11.95 -5.25 0.84
CA GLY A 313 10.75 -4.44 1.10
C GLY A 313 9.39 -5.02 0.66
N PHE A 314 9.35 -6.16 -0.05
CA PHE A 314 8.10 -6.78 -0.54
C PHE A 314 7.38 -7.69 0.46
N ARG A 315 7.88 -7.83 1.70
CA ARG A 315 7.20 -8.53 2.80
C ARG A 315 7.25 -7.74 4.11
N PRO A 316 6.22 -7.83 4.96
CA PRO A 316 6.24 -7.19 6.27
C PRO A 316 7.46 -7.61 7.08
N ALA A 317 8.13 -6.63 7.68
CA ALA A 317 9.25 -6.84 8.58
C ALA A 317 8.80 -6.90 10.05
N GLN A 318 7.68 -6.25 10.38
CA GLN A 318 7.01 -6.35 11.67
C GLN A 318 6.45 -7.75 11.92
N ALA A 319 6.11 -8.06 13.17
CA ALA A 319 5.47 -9.34 13.46
C ALA A 319 4.07 -9.34 12.86
N TYR A 320 3.87 -10.24 11.90
CA TYR A 320 2.67 -10.34 11.09
C TYR A 320 2.37 -11.82 10.89
N VAL A 321 1.13 -12.19 11.20
CA VAL A 321 0.60 -13.55 11.14
C VAL A 321 -0.60 -13.52 10.22
N GLU A 322 -0.66 -14.48 9.31
CA GLU A 322 -1.73 -14.60 8.33
C GLU A 322 -2.06 -16.08 8.19
N ASN A 323 -3.33 -16.42 8.41
CA ASN A 323 -3.85 -17.74 8.08
C ASN A 323 -5.11 -17.60 7.27
N GLU A 324 -5.20 -18.42 6.23
CA GLU A 324 -6.36 -18.47 5.35
C GLU A 324 -6.81 -19.92 5.21
N ILE A 325 -8.12 -20.14 5.26
CA ILE A 325 -8.72 -21.46 5.03
C ILE A 325 -10.04 -21.31 4.27
N GLU A 326 -10.27 -22.21 3.33
CA GLU A 326 -11.57 -22.37 2.68
C GLU A 326 -12.40 -23.40 3.46
N ILE A 327 -13.68 -23.11 3.68
CA ILE A 327 -14.65 -23.92 4.41
C ILE A 327 -15.83 -24.17 3.48
N ASN A 328 -16.26 -25.43 3.36
CA ASN A 328 -17.42 -25.82 2.55
C ASN A 328 -18.76 -25.50 3.23
N ALA A 329 -18.92 -24.24 3.65
CA ALA A 329 -20.11 -23.67 4.24
C ALA A 329 -20.27 -22.20 3.79
N PRO A 330 -21.50 -21.68 3.68
CA PRO A 330 -21.77 -20.28 3.32
C PRO A 330 -21.41 -19.34 4.47
N ALA A 331 -21.22 -18.07 4.15
CA ALA A 331 -20.76 -17.07 5.12
C ALA A 331 -21.74 -16.94 6.29
N SER A 332 -23.04 -17.12 6.05
CA SER A 332 -24.10 -17.12 7.07
C SER A 332 -23.97 -18.22 8.12
N GLU A 333 -23.33 -19.35 7.80
CA GLU A 333 -23.07 -20.45 8.75
C GLU A 333 -21.71 -20.27 9.45
N VAL A 334 -20.71 -19.76 8.72
CA VAL A 334 -19.35 -19.58 9.21
C VAL A 334 -19.25 -18.38 10.16
N TRP A 335 -19.89 -17.26 9.80
CA TRP A 335 -19.79 -15.99 10.52
C TRP A 335 -20.23 -16.09 11.99
N PRO A 336 -21.39 -16.67 12.35
CA PRO A 336 -21.80 -16.80 13.75
C PRO A 336 -20.81 -17.58 14.61
N GLN A 337 -20.07 -18.54 14.04
CA GLN A 337 -19.05 -19.28 14.79
C GLN A 337 -17.81 -18.44 15.13
N LEU A 338 -17.56 -17.39 14.36
CA LEU A 338 -16.44 -16.46 14.54
C LEU A 338 -16.85 -15.23 15.36
N ALA A 339 -18.01 -14.65 15.02
CA ALA A 339 -18.54 -13.41 15.58
C ALA A 339 -19.13 -13.57 16.97
N GLU A 340 -19.85 -14.68 17.24
CA GLU A 340 -20.38 -14.93 18.58
C GLU A 340 -19.22 -15.37 19.50
N HIS A 341 -18.78 -14.47 20.35
CA HIS A 341 -17.57 -14.68 21.13
C HIS A 341 -17.69 -15.86 22.11
N ALA A 342 -18.91 -16.20 22.53
CA ALA A 342 -19.19 -17.40 23.31
C ALA A 342 -18.77 -18.70 22.58
N ASN A 343 -18.79 -18.71 21.25
CA ASN A 343 -18.49 -19.89 20.44
C ASN A 343 -16.99 -20.10 20.20
N ILE A 344 -16.14 -19.09 20.45
CA ILE A 344 -14.69 -19.19 20.23
C ILE A 344 -14.09 -20.39 20.97
N GLY A 345 -14.56 -20.65 22.20
CA GLY A 345 -14.10 -21.78 23.02
C GLY A 345 -14.37 -23.17 22.42
N ASN A 346 -15.28 -23.28 21.45
CA ASN A 346 -15.68 -24.56 20.85
C ASN A 346 -14.70 -25.05 19.78
N TRP A 347 -13.90 -24.16 19.20
CA TRP A 347 -12.99 -24.49 18.10
C TRP A 347 -11.57 -23.95 18.31
N SER A 348 -11.41 -22.90 19.12
CA SER A 348 -10.12 -22.32 19.45
C SER A 348 -9.47 -22.98 20.67
N THR A 349 -8.17 -22.78 20.81
CA THR A 349 -7.41 -23.09 22.02
C THR A 349 -7.76 -22.15 23.18
N PHE A 350 -8.35 -20.99 22.87
CA PHE A 350 -8.74 -19.97 23.84
C PHE A 350 -10.19 -20.18 24.28
N ARG A 351 -10.45 -20.01 25.58
CA ARG A 351 -11.81 -19.81 26.12
C ARG A 351 -12.10 -18.32 26.15
N CYS A 352 -13.29 -17.92 25.74
CA CYS A 352 -13.69 -16.53 25.72
C CYS A 352 -14.77 -16.25 26.78
N LYS A 353 -14.66 -15.12 27.47
CA LYS A 353 -15.67 -14.57 28.36
C LYS A 353 -15.89 -13.09 28.04
N VAL A 354 -17.10 -12.71 27.65
CA VAL A 354 -17.45 -11.30 27.44
C VAL A 354 -17.55 -10.61 28.81
N LEU A 355 -16.81 -9.53 28.99
CA LEU A 355 -16.79 -8.71 30.20
C LEU A 355 -17.69 -7.48 30.07
N ARG A 356 -17.76 -6.89 28.86
CA ARG A 356 -18.62 -5.76 28.53
C ARG A 356 -19.14 -5.92 27.11
N ALA A 357 -20.46 -5.81 26.93
CA ALA A 357 -21.07 -5.83 25.62
C ALA A 357 -20.66 -4.60 24.77
N GLY A 358 -20.69 -4.76 23.46
CA GLY A 358 -20.52 -3.69 22.49
C GLY A 358 -21.72 -2.73 22.45
N GLY A 359 -21.60 -1.70 21.61
CA GLY A 359 -22.60 -0.63 21.51
C GLY A 359 -23.90 -1.05 20.81
N LYS A 360 -23.84 -1.26 19.49
CA LYS A 360 -25.01 -1.67 18.69
C LYS A 360 -25.25 -3.17 18.72
N ASP A 361 -24.17 -3.93 18.56
CA ASP A 361 -24.16 -5.38 18.67
C ASP A 361 -23.44 -5.76 19.98
N PRO A 362 -23.96 -6.72 20.77
CA PRO A 362 -23.32 -7.15 22.02
C PRO A 362 -21.87 -7.64 21.85
N ASP A 363 -21.53 -8.23 20.71
CA ASP A 363 -20.18 -8.68 20.36
C ASP A 363 -19.45 -7.68 19.43
N GLY A 364 -20.14 -6.63 18.97
CA GLY A 364 -19.58 -5.61 18.08
C GLY A 364 -18.69 -4.56 18.75
N ILE A 365 -18.56 -3.40 18.08
CA ILE A 365 -17.64 -2.32 18.47
C ILE A 365 -17.79 -1.94 19.95
N GLY A 366 -16.68 -1.90 20.67
CA GLY A 366 -16.59 -1.57 22.10
C GLY A 366 -16.74 -2.78 23.04
N CYS A 367 -17.06 -3.97 22.51
CA CYS A 367 -17.12 -5.22 23.27
C CYS A 367 -15.75 -5.54 23.87
N LEU A 368 -15.70 -5.71 25.20
CA LEU A 368 -14.51 -6.18 25.91
C LEU A 368 -14.67 -7.66 26.24
N ARG A 369 -13.70 -8.45 25.80
CA ARG A 369 -13.68 -9.90 26.02
C ARG A 369 -12.36 -10.36 26.60
N GLU A 370 -12.44 -11.37 27.45
CA GLU A 370 -11.31 -12.02 28.06
C GLU A 370 -11.07 -13.37 27.39
N LEU A 371 -9.87 -13.54 26.83
CA LEU A 371 -9.39 -14.81 26.29
C LEU A 371 -8.46 -15.48 27.29
N THR A 372 -8.76 -16.73 27.65
CA THR A 372 -7.95 -17.54 28.57
C THR A 372 -7.45 -18.80 27.89
N ALA A 373 -6.15 -19.08 28.00
CA ALA A 373 -5.48 -20.31 27.59
C ALA A 373 -4.50 -20.75 28.71
N PRO A 374 -3.99 -21.99 28.71
CA PRO A 374 -3.03 -22.43 29.73
C PRO A 374 -1.84 -21.47 29.86
N GLY A 375 -1.71 -20.84 31.04
CA GLY A 375 -0.64 -19.88 31.33
C GLY A 375 -0.83 -18.47 30.75
N MET A 376 -2.00 -18.14 30.19
CA MET A 376 -2.22 -16.86 29.52
C MET A 376 -3.66 -16.35 29.68
N ARG A 377 -3.80 -15.08 30.03
CA ARG A 377 -5.09 -14.37 30.15
C ARG A 377 -4.94 -13.01 29.48
N ILE A 378 -5.77 -12.76 28.48
CA ILE A 378 -5.68 -11.60 27.60
C ILE A 378 -7.02 -10.87 27.61
N LEU A 379 -6.98 -9.54 27.66
CA LEU A 379 -8.14 -8.67 27.48
C LEU A 379 -8.10 -8.05 26.08
N GLU A 380 -9.16 -8.23 25.31
CA GLU A 380 -9.32 -7.70 23.96
C GLU A 380 -10.55 -6.80 23.86
N GLU A 381 -10.46 -5.78 23.00
CA GLU A 381 -11.58 -4.92 22.63
C GLU A 381 -11.84 -5.01 21.13
N VAL A 382 -13.11 -5.16 20.73
CA VAL A 382 -13.52 -5.09 19.33
C VAL A 382 -13.54 -3.63 18.88
N THR A 383 -12.81 -3.33 17.82
CA THR A 383 -12.59 -1.95 17.33
C THR A 383 -13.21 -1.67 15.96
N ALA A 384 -13.56 -2.71 15.19
CA ALA A 384 -14.29 -2.57 13.93
C ALA A 384 -15.26 -3.74 13.75
N TRP A 385 -16.38 -3.50 13.07
CA TRP A 385 -17.43 -4.48 12.85
C TRP A 385 -18.16 -4.21 11.53
N ASP A 386 -18.17 -5.20 10.64
CA ASP A 386 -18.95 -5.31 9.41
C ASP A 386 -19.67 -6.66 9.43
N GLU A 387 -20.98 -6.62 9.63
CA GLU A 387 -21.81 -7.79 9.90
C GLU A 387 -21.72 -8.80 8.73
N GLY A 388 -21.44 -10.06 9.06
CA GLY A 388 -21.30 -11.14 8.09
C GLY A 388 -19.95 -11.19 7.36
N ARG A 389 -19.05 -10.23 7.58
CA ARG A 389 -17.88 -10.02 6.72
C ARG A 389 -16.57 -9.80 7.46
N HIS A 390 -16.53 -8.92 8.46
CA HIS A 390 -15.28 -8.53 9.10
C HIS A 390 -15.46 -8.03 10.53
N TYR A 391 -14.53 -8.40 11.42
CA TYR A 391 -14.33 -7.64 12.64
C TYR A 391 -12.85 -7.50 12.97
N ALA A 392 -12.50 -6.41 13.64
CA ALA A 392 -11.16 -6.14 14.14
C ALA A 392 -11.15 -6.03 15.66
N TYR A 393 -10.04 -6.41 16.28
CA TYR A 393 -9.85 -6.34 17.72
C TYR A 393 -8.43 -5.94 18.11
N GLN A 394 -8.30 -5.29 19.26
CA GLN A 394 -7.03 -4.86 19.84
C GLN A 394 -6.84 -5.43 21.25
N LEU A 395 -5.62 -5.81 21.58
CA LEU A 395 -5.28 -6.19 22.95
C LEU A 395 -5.19 -4.95 23.83
N ARG A 396 -5.86 -4.99 24.98
CA ARG A 396 -5.78 -3.96 26.02
C ARG A 396 -4.81 -4.34 27.13
N SER A 397 -4.71 -5.63 27.47
CA SER A 397 -3.75 -6.13 28.47
C SER A 397 -3.54 -7.64 28.36
N GLY A 398 -2.54 -8.16 29.07
CA GLY A 398 -2.32 -9.61 29.24
C GLY A 398 -1.32 -10.26 28.28
N ALA A 399 -0.72 -9.49 27.36
CA ALA A 399 0.38 -9.95 26.51
C ALA A 399 1.50 -8.90 26.43
N PRO A 400 2.77 -9.31 26.23
CA PRO A 400 3.93 -8.40 26.17
C PRO A 400 4.05 -7.69 24.81
N PHE A 401 2.96 -7.08 24.35
CA PHE A 401 2.86 -6.35 23.08
C PHE A 401 2.70 -4.84 23.32
N ARG A 402 3.39 -4.01 22.53
CA ARG A 402 3.22 -2.55 22.53
C ARG A 402 1.95 -2.16 21.76
N THR A 403 1.77 -2.81 20.62
CA THR A 403 0.67 -2.61 19.69
C THR A 403 0.20 -3.98 19.24
N HIS A 404 -1.10 -4.12 19.02
CA HIS A 404 -1.70 -5.34 18.50
C HIS A 404 -2.99 -5.01 17.78
N GLN A 405 -3.17 -5.58 16.59
CA GLN A 405 -4.44 -5.60 15.88
C GLN A 405 -4.62 -6.99 15.26
N GLY A 406 -5.77 -7.60 15.50
CA GLY A 406 -6.23 -8.79 14.83
C GLY A 406 -7.48 -8.49 14.00
N ASP A 407 -7.53 -9.05 12.80
CA ASP A 407 -8.61 -8.89 11.84
C ASP A 407 -9.05 -10.27 11.36
N ILE A 408 -10.36 -10.49 11.35
CA ILE A 408 -10.96 -11.71 10.81
C ILE A 408 -11.90 -11.29 9.69
N PHE A 409 -11.70 -11.87 8.51
CA PHE A 409 -12.54 -11.69 7.33
C PHE A 409 -13.19 -13.00 6.94
N VAL A 410 -14.44 -12.92 6.50
CA VAL A 410 -15.18 -13.98 5.84
C VAL A 410 -15.59 -13.49 4.47
N THR A 411 -15.20 -14.22 3.43
CA THR A 411 -15.56 -13.91 2.05
C THR A 411 -16.21 -15.13 1.42
N GLU A 412 -17.41 -14.97 0.88
CA GLU A 412 -18.13 -16.03 0.18
C GLU A 412 -17.66 -16.13 -1.29
N ASP A 413 -17.56 -17.34 -1.82
CA ASP A 413 -17.09 -17.59 -3.19
C ASP A 413 -18.22 -17.77 -4.22
N GLY A 414 -19.48 -17.62 -3.78
CA GLY A 414 -20.68 -17.79 -4.59
C GLY A 414 -21.08 -19.24 -4.89
N GLN A 415 -20.30 -20.24 -4.45
CA GLN A 415 -20.58 -21.67 -4.61
C GLN A 415 -20.99 -22.34 -3.28
N GLY A 416 -21.43 -21.54 -2.31
CA GLY A 416 -21.75 -21.99 -0.96
C GLY A 416 -20.53 -22.38 -0.13
N ARG A 417 -19.33 -21.89 -0.51
CA ARG A 417 -18.10 -22.00 0.28
C ARG A 417 -17.67 -20.61 0.73
N SER A 418 -16.93 -20.59 1.84
CA SER A 418 -16.42 -19.36 2.42
C SER A 418 -14.93 -19.46 2.67
N ARG A 419 -14.26 -18.35 2.51
CA ARG A 419 -12.85 -18.15 2.84
C ARG A 419 -12.77 -17.37 4.13
N VAL A 420 -12.13 -17.95 5.14
CA VAL A 420 -11.83 -17.29 6.40
C VAL A 420 -10.37 -16.87 6.37
N ARG A 421 -10.12 -15.58 6.54
CA ARG A 421 -8.79 -15.00 6.68
C ARG A 421 -8.65 -14.43 8.07
N TRP A 422 -7.59 -14.83 8.78
CA TRP A 422 -7.24 -14.29 10.08
C TRP A 422 -5.83 -13.69 10.01
N ALA A 423 -5.76 -12.37 10.10
CA ALA A 423 -4.52 -11.62 10.05
C ALA A 423 -4.28 -10.91 11.39
N ILE A 424 -3.05 -10.97 11.91
CA ILE A 424 -2.67 -10.31 13.16
C ILE A 424 -1.33 -9.61 12.96
N ARG A 425 -1.26 -8.35 13.40
CA ARG A 425 -0.04 -7.54 13.41
C ARG A 425 0.23 -7.01 14.81
N PHE A 426 1.49 -7.06 15.23
CA PHE A 426 1.87 -6.63 16.57
C PHE A 426 3.35 -6.21 16.67
N ASP A 427 3.65 -5.39 17.66
CA ASP A 427 5.01 -5.09 18.09
C ASP A 427 5.26 -5.65 19.50
N CYS A 428 6.35 -6.37 19.68
CA CYS A 428 6.71 -6.92 20.99
C CYS A 428 7.48 -5.90 21.84
N TRP A 429 7.36 -6.03 23.16
CA TRP A 429 8.22 -5.32 24.10
C TRP A 429 9.67 -5.76 23.98
N ILE A 430 9.89 -7.07 23.80
CA ILE A 430 11.20 -7.69 23.66
C ILE A 430 11.66 -7.58 22.20
N PRO A 431 12.76 -6.86 21.91
CA PRO A 431 13.30 -6.76 20.56
C PRO A 431 13.58 -8.13 19.93
N PHE A 432 13.42 -8.25 18.61
CA PHE A 432 13.71 -9.45 17.81
C PHE A 432 12.86 -10.72 18.10
N SER A 433 12.05 -10.72 19.16
CA SER A 433 11.16 -11.85 19.51
C SER A 433 9.96 -12.01 18.57
N GLY A 434 9.55 -10.93 17.91
CA GLY A 434 8.30 -10.87 17.13
C GLY A 434 8.14 -11.93 16.06
N LYS A 435 9.19 -12.23 15.27
CA LYS A 435 9.11 -13.26 14.21
C LYS A 435 8.94 -14.68 14.75
N LEU A 436 9.54 -14.99 15.90
CA LEU A 436 9.40 -16.29 16.54
C LEU A 436 7.97 -16.46 17.10
N ILE A 437 7.48 -15.42 17.79
CA ILE A 437 6.10 -15.39 18.32
C ILE A 437 5.09 -15.48 17.17
N ALA A 438 5.30 -14.73 16.08
CA ALA A 438 4.45 -14.79 14.89
C ALA A 438 4.36 -16.23 14.33
N ARG A 439 5.48 -16.95 14.20
CA ARG A 439 5.47 -18.35 13.74
C ARG A 439 4.72 -19.30 14.70
N LEU A 440 4.80 -19.06 16.00
CA LEU A 440 4.08 -19.85 16.99
C LEU A 440 2.57 -19.61 16.88
N LEU A 441 2.16 -18.34 16.84
CA LEU A 441 0.77 -17.93 16.66
C LEU A 441 0.20 -18.41 15.33
N GLU A 442 0.98 -18.34 14.25
CA GLU A 442 0.60 -18.85 12.93
C GLU A 442 0.21 -20.33 13.02
N ARG A 443 1.05 -21.17 13.63
CA ARG A 443 0.75 -22.60 13.81
C ARG A 443 -0.49 -22.84 14.69
N LEU A 444 -0.65 -22.05 15.74
CA LEU A 444 -1.78 -22.15 16.67
C LEU A 444 -3.10 -21.83 15.96
N PHE A 445 -3.18 -20.68 15.30
CA PHE A 445 -4.39 -20.26 14.58
C PHE A 445 -4.69 -21.14 13.37
N LYS A 446 -3.65 -21.64 12.67
CA LYS A 446 -3.84 -22.64 11.62
C LYS A 446 -4.50 -23.91 12.15
N ARG A 447 -4.13 -24.36 13.36
CA ARG A 447 -4.76 -25.52 14.01
C ARG A 447 -6.21 -25.23 14.38
N ASP A 448 -6.47 -24.06 14.96
CA ASP A 448 -7.81 -23.67 15.41
C ASP A 448 -8.77 -23.51 14.22
N LEU A 449 -8.35 -22.84 13.14
CA LEU A 449 -9.12 -22.72 11.90
C LEU A 449 -9.43 -24.09 11.24
N ARG A 450 -8.51 -25.06 11.32
CA ARG A 450 -8.79 -26.43 10.84
C ARG A 450 -9.84 -27.14 11.70
N LYS A 451 -9.88 -26.89 13.01
CA LYS A 451 -10.92 -27.44 13.89
C LYS A 451 -12.27 -26.83 13.55
N LEU A 452 -12.33 -25.52 13.32
CA LEU A 452 -13.53 -24.82 12.86
C LEU A 452 -14.05 -25.41 11.55
N LYS A 453 -13.18 -25.55 10.53
CA LYS A 453 -13.53 -26.18 9.25
C LYS A 453 -14.13 -27.57 9.44
N ARG A 454 -13.46 -28.45 10.21
CA ARG A 454 -13.95 -29.82 10.45
C ARG A 454 -15.32 -29.84 11.12
N ARG A 455 -15.57 -28.95 12.08
CA ARG A 455 -16.85 -28.88 12.80
C ARG A 455 -17.99 -28.48 11.86
N LEU A 456 -17.79 -27.44 11.06
CA LEU A 456 -18.80 -26.95 10.11
C LEU A 456 -19.05 -27.95 8.97
N GLU A 457 -18.01 -28.58 8.45
CA GLU A 457 -18.15 -29.56 7.36
C GLU A 457 -18.76 -30.89 7.83
N ALA A 458 -18.52 -31.30 9.08
CA ALA A 458 -19.14 -32.49 9.66
C ALA A 458 -20.64 -32.32 9.90
N TYR A 459 -21.09 -31.13 10.35
CA TYR A 459 -22.51 -30.82 10.54
C TYR A 459 -23.29 -30.99 9.21
N ARG A 460 -22.74 -30.46 8.11
CA ARG A 460 -23.31 -30.61 6.76
C ARG A 460 -23.27 -32.04 6.20
N ALA A 461 -22.35 -32.87 6.66
CA ALA A 461 -22.34 -34.28 6.26
C ALA A 461 -23.50 -35.04 6.91
N CYS A 462 -23.92 -34.67 8.13
CA CYS A 462 -25.07 -35.26 8.81
C CYS A 462 -26.41 -34.79 8.25
N ASP A 463 -26.54 -33.52 7.85
CA ASP A 463 -27.80 -32.95 7.30
C ASP A 463 -28.14 -33.42 5.86
N ARG A 464 -27.23 -34.15 5.19
CA ARG A 464 -27.46 -34.73 3.85
C ARG A 464 -27.98 -36.17 3.87
N PHE A 465 -28.29 -36.72 5.03
CA PHE A 465 -28.82 -38.09 5.19
C PHE A 465 -30.24 -38.13 5.72
#